data_AF-A0A5D3WL91-F1
#
_entry.id   AF-A0A5D3WL91-F1
#
_cell.length_a   1.000
_cell.length_b   1.000
_cell.length_c   1.000
_cell.angle_alpha   90.00
_cell.angle_beta   90.00
_cell.angle_gamma   90.00
#
_symmetry.space_group_name_H-M   'P 1'
#
loop_
_entity.id
_entity.type
_entity.pdbx_description
1 polymer ?
#
loop_
_entity_poly.entity_id
_entity_poly.type
_entity_poly.pdbx_seq_one_letter_code
_entity_poly.pdbx_strand_id
1 'polypeptide(L)'
;MKKLVLILLAGFVGGGLLLLSPADAMRNVGRTVLDGAHGDRQLLPRTCRACHRGMAMAIRGEEEVCYACHGSQDERDKMRRAGLLGDGARLDNIAREFRKPYRHPVEKSRGVHHPQERLPEEQVNAARHVECVDCHHPHQVDRDQPFRGMVGKRVGNFQGAIENEYELCYRCHAESANLPIGSTNKHAEFKQTNRSYHPVEAEGRNLYVISLLPPYNERKENPGDVTRMTCSDCHGSDDASGPQGPHGSNYAGLLRLNYDTSDERPESRYAYELCYRCHDRTSILSNESFPYHALHIRGNPAGTSCHTCHDAHGSSKYQYLIRFNEEVVSPTADGKLEFKATGIGTRHGSCLLNCHGVEHNPMSY
;
A
#
# COMPACT_ATOMS: atom_id res chain seq x y z
N MET A 1 -5.35 73.83 -25.28
CA MET A 1 -4.56 74.90 -24.61
C MET A 1 -4.44 74.54 -23.13
N LYS A 2 -3.33 73.92 -22.68
CA LYS A 2 -2.33 74.41 -21.67
C LYS A 2 -2.98 75.12 -20.46
N LYS A 3 -2.82 74.69 -19.20
CA LYS A 3 -1.59 74.55 -18.34
C LYS A 3 -1.88 73.50 -17.23
N LEU A 4 -1.04 72.56 -16.79
CA LEU A 4 0.32 72.54 -16.22
C LEU A 4 0.46 73.18 -14.82
N VAL A 5 0.72 72.37 -13.76
CA VAL A 5 1.60 72.57 -12.56
C VAL A 5 1.71 71.20 -11.83
N LEU A 6 2.81 70.45 -11.91
CA LEU A 6 4.02 70.37 -11.02
C LEU A 6 3.83 69.47 -9.76
N ILE A 7 4.17 68.17 -9.80
CA ILE A 7 5.42 67.51 -9.34
C ILE A 7 5.84 67.81 -7.89
N LEU A 8 5.86 66.75 -7.06
CA LEU A 8 6.83 66.61 -5.97
C LEU A 8 7.26 65.14 -5.84
N LEU A 9 8.58 64.93 -5.93
CA LEU A 9 9.30 63.67 -5.81
C LEU A 9 9.48 63.23 -4.35
N ALA A 10 9.36 61.92 -4.11
CA ALA A 10 10.18 61.14 -3.17
C ALA A 10 10.05 59.67 -3.64
N GLY A 11 11.07 58.89 -3.98
CA GLY A 11 12.44 58.88 -3.53
C GLY A 11 12.67 57.63 -2.68
N PHE A 12 12.72 56.43 -3.28
CA PHE A 12 13.41 55.28 -2.69
C PHE A 12 13.98 54.37 -3.79
N VAL A 13 15.32 54.45 -3.90
CA VAL A 13 16.19 53.58 -4.69
C VAL A 13 16.61 52.42 -3.79
N GLY A 14 16.59 51.18 -4.30
CA GLY A 14 17.16 50.05 -3.55
C GLY A 14 16.73 48.66 -3.98
N GLY A 15 16.47 48.41 -5.28
CA GLY A 15 16.29 47.06 -5.79
C GLY A 15 17.64 46.35 -5.92
N GLY A 16 18.11 45.77 -4.83
CA GLY A 16 19.30 44.91 -4.81
C GLY A 16 19.03 43.62 -5.60
N LEU A 17 19.57 43.57 -6.83
CA LEU A 17 19.73 42.35 -7.61
C LEU A 17 20.67 41.43 -6.80
N LEU A 18 20.11 40.43 -6.11
CA LEU A 18 20.89 39.34 -5.52
C LEU A 18 21.47 38.51 -6.67
N LEU A 19 22.65 38.94 -7.13
CA LEU A 19 23.54 38.14 -7.96
C LEU A 19 23.95 36.92 -7.13
N LEU A 20 23.32 35.77 -7.41
CA LEU A 20 23.83 34.49 -6.97
C LEU A 20 25.27 34.35 -7.49
N SER A 21 26.20 34.26 -6.57
CA SER A 21 27.61 33.98 -6.83
C SER A 21 27.73 32.72 -7.70
N PRO A 22 28.60 32.67 -8.73
CA PRO A 22 28.81 31.46 -9.55
C PRO A 22 29.27 30.23 -8.73
N ALA A 23 29.68 30.45 -7.47
CA ALA A 23 30.12 29.41 -6.55
C ALA A 23 28.99 28.51 -6.03
N ASP A 24 27.73 28.96 -5.99
CA ASP A 24 26.60 28.13 -5.54
C ASP A 24 25.99 27.30 -6.68
N ALA A 25 26.28 27.64 -7.94
CA ALA A 25 25.89 26.87 -9.12
C ALA A 25 26.82 25.68 -9.44
N MET A 26 27.90 25.49 -8.68
CA MET A 26 28.89 24.42 -8.87
C MET A 26 28.90 23.33 -7.78
N ARG A 27 27.79 23.15 -7.05
CA ARG A 27 27.59 21.98 -6.17
C ARG A 27 26.98 20.74 -6.84
N ASN A 28 26.91 20.71 -8.17
CA ASN A 28 26.55 19.51 -8.94
C ASN A 28 27.80 18.81 -9.53
N VAL A 29 28.80 18.57 -8.67
CA VAL A 29 29.93 17.71 -9.01
C VAL A 29 29.55 16.26 -8.70
N GLY A 30 29.12 15.55 -9.75
CA GLY A 30 29.06 14.09 -9.79
C GLY A 30 27.86 13.46 -9.09
N ARG A 31 26.71 13.37 -9.77
CA ARG A 31 25.73 12.33 -9.43
C ARG A 31 26.39 10.98 -9.70
N THR A 32 26.97 10.37 -8.66
CA THR A 32 27.37 8.97 -8.72
C THR A 32 26.11 8.16 -9.04
N VAL A 33 26.20 7.24 -10.01
CA VAL A 33 25.09 6.33 -10.37
C VAL A 33 24.54 5.61 -9.15
N LEU A 34 25.40 5.47 -8.13
CA LEU A 34 25.17 4.83 -6.84
C LEU A 34 25.13 5.89 -5.72
N ASP A 35 23.98 6.03 -5.07
CA ASP A 35 23.65 7.09 -4.10
C ASP A 35 22.71 6.59 -2.97
N GLY A 36 22.71 5.28 -2.72
CA GLY A 36 21.94 4.62 -1.66
C GLY A 36 22.79 3.73 -0.76
N ALA A 37 22.16 2.86 0.03
CA ALA A 37 22.81 1.95 0.98
C ALA A 37 23.86 1.05 0.32
N HIS A 38 23.66 0.67 -0.95
CA HIS A 38 24.64 -0.11 -1.70
C HIS A 38 25.90 0.67 -2.15
N GLY A 39 25.84 2.01 -2.06
CA GLY A 39 26.98 2.91 -2.27
C GLY A 39 27.82 3.18 -1.05
N ASP A 40 27.30 2.88 0.13
CA ASP A 40 28.03 3.08 1.38
C ASP A 40 29.16 2.06 1.48
N ARG A 41 30.40 2.54 1.48
CA ARG A 41 31.61 1.72 1.60
C ARG A 41 31.78 1.09 2.98
N GLN A 42 31.09 1.58 4.00
CA GLN A 42 31.07 0.93 5.32
C GLN A 42 30.22 -0.33 5.29
N LEU A 43 29.11 -0.32 4.53
CA LEU A 43 28.21 -1.46 4.38
C LEU A 43 28.68 -2.41 3.27
N LEU A 44 29.08 -1.88 2.12
CA LEU A 44 29.54 -2.60 0.93
C LEU A 44 30.90 -2.05 0.48
N PRO A 45 32.03 -2.53 1.05
CA PRO A 45 33.38 -2.00 0.79
C PRO A 45 33.81 -1.98 -0.69
N ARG A 46 33.19 -2.83 -1.51
CA ARG A 46 33.47 -2.95 -2.95
C ARG A 46 32.33 -2.47 -3.85
N THR A 47 31.26 -1.92 -3.27
CA THR A 47 30.12 -1.28 -3.94
C THR A 47 29.72 -1.98 -5.25
N CYS A 48 29.99 -1.38 -6.41
CA CYS A 48 29.64 -1.90 -7.73
C CYS A 48 30.17 -3.33 -7.97
N ARG A 49 31.39 -3.62 -7.51
CA ARG A 49 32.00 -4.94 -7.69
C ARG A 49 31.35 -6.02 -6.83
N ALA A 50 30.64 -5.66 -5.75
CA ALA A 50 29.93 -6.66 -4.95
C ALA A 50 28.79 -7.30 -5.74
N CYS A 51 28.08 -6.54 -6.59
CA CYS A 51 26.94 -7.03 -7.37
C CYS A 51 27.30 -7.37 -8.83
N HIS A 52 28.15 -6.56 -9.47
CA HIS A 52 28.48 -6.73 -10.89
C HIS A 52 29.65 -7.68 -11.18
N ARG A 53 30.14 -8.44 -10.18
CA ARG A 53 31.21 -9.42 -10.38
C ARG A 53 30.74 -10.51 -11.36
N GLY A 54 31.36 -10.57 -12.54
CA GLY A 54 31.04 -11.57 -13.56
C GLY A 54 29.71 -11.33 -14.29
N MET A 55 29.12 -10.12 -14.18
CA MET A 55 27.88 -9.72 -14.87
C MET A 55 26.72 -10.72 -14.70
N ALA A 56 26.61 -11.34 -13.53
CA ALA A 56 25.77 -12.51 -13.32
C ALA A 56 24.25 -12.24 -13.29
N MET A 57 23.78 -11.02 -12.96
CA MET A 57 22.35 -10.74 -12.80
C MET A 57 21.54 -11.03 -14.07
N ALA A 58 22.04 -10.63 -15.24
CA ALA A 58 21.36 -10.87 -16.51
C ALA A 58 21.32 -12.34 -16.94
N ILE A 59 22.17 -13.20 -16.35
CA ILE A 59 22.36 -14.59 -16.76
C ILE A 59 21.74 -15.57 -15.76
N ARG A 60 21.84 -15.27 -14.46
CA ARG A 60 21.46 -16.20 -13.38
C ARG A 60 20.14 -15.86 -12.69
N GLY A 61 19.57 -14.68 -12.98
CA GLY A 61 18.49 -14.10 -12.20
C GLY A 61 19.05 -13.19 -11.10
N GLU A 62 18.26 -12.23 -10.67
CA GLU A 62 18.67 -11.25 -9.66
C GLU A 62 18.61 -11.79 -8.24
N GLU A 63 17.77 -12.79 -7.98
CA GLU A 63 17.62 -13.42 -6.66
C GLU A 63 18.96 -13.96 -6.14
N GLU A 64 19.75 -14.62 -7.00
CA GLU A 64 21.06 -15.18 -6.61
C GLU A 64 22.02 -14.08 -6.14
N VAL A 65 21.96 -12.90 -6.75
CA VAL A 65 22.81 -11.76 -6.39
C VAL A 65 22.29 -11.06 -5.14
N CYS A 66 20.98 -10.84 -5.05
CA CYS A 66 20.35 -10.21 -3.89
C CYS A 66 20.51 -11.07 -2.62
N TYR A 67 20.27 -12.38 -2.71
CA TYR A 67 20.32 -13.29 -1.57
C TYR A 67 21.74 -13.54 -1.04
N ALA A 68 22.79 -13.24 -1.81
CA ALA A 68 24.16 -13.26 -1.30
C ALA A 68 24.34 -12.35 -0.05
N CYS A 69 23.57 -11.26 0.05
CA CYS A 69 23.56 -10.36 1.20
C CYS A 69 22.23 -10.41 1.98
N HIS A 70 21.10 -10.53 1.29
CA HIS A 70 19.77 -10.51 1.90
C HIS A 70 19.23 -11.92 2.24
N GLY A 71 20.02 -12.97 2.05
CA GLY A 71 19.63 -14.36 2.33
C GLY A 71 20.02 -14.83 3.73
N SER A 72 20.49 -16.07 3.80
CA SER A 72 20.94 -16.73 5.03
C SER A 72 22.18 -16.08 5.65
N GLN A 73 22.45 -16.41 6.92
CA GLN A 73 23.68 -15.98 7.59
C GLN A 73 24.94 -16.52 6.89
N ASP A 74 24.90 -17.76 6.41
CA ASP A 74 26.01 -18.39 5.70
C ASP A 74 26.38 -17.65 4.41
N GLU A 75 25.38 -17.15 3.67
CA GLU A 75 25.59 -16.31 2.48
C GLU A 75 26.26 -14.99 2.84
N ARG A 76 25.76 -14.31 3.88
CA ARG A 76 26.39 -13.09 4.39
C ARG A 76 27.83 -13.32 4.84
N ASP A 77 28.10 -14.40 5.55
CA ASP A 77 29.44 -14.71 6.03
C ASP A 77 30.42 -14.99 4.87
N LYS A 78 29.94 -15.60 3.77
CA LYS A 78 30.74 -15.72 2.54
C LYS A 78 31.07 -14.34 1.95
N MET A 79 30.10 -13.42 1.92
CA MET A 79 30.32 -12.05 1.43
C MET A 79 31.28 -11.26 2.33
N ARG A 80 31.21 -11.45 3.65
CA ARG A 80 32.17 -10.86 4.61
C ARG A 80 33.58 -11.40 4.41
N ARG A 81 33.74 -12.73 4.34
CA ARG A 81 35.05 -13.35 4.07
C ARG A 81 35.66 -12.92 2.73
N ALA A 82 34.82 -12.64 1.74
CA ALA A 82 35.25 -12.10 0.45
C ALA A 82 35.57 -10.59 0.48
N GLY A 83 35.36 -9.90 1.61
CA GLY A 83 35.52 -8.46 1.76
C GLY A 83 34.52 -7.64 0.94
N LEU A 84 33.34 -8.20 0.66
CA LEU A 84 32.28 -7.57 -0.14
C LEU A 84 31.16 -6.98 0.72
N LEU A 85 30.95 -7.51 1.93
CA LEU A 85 30.00 -7.02 2.93
C LEU A 85 30.77 -6.61 4.19
N GLY A 86 30.54 -5.40 4.68
CA GLY A 86 31.23 -4.84 5.86
C GLY A 86 30.63 -5.35 7.17
N ASP A 87 31.46 -5.56 8.19
CA ASP A 87 31.11 -6.17 9.49
C ASP A 87 29.95 -5.50 10.23
N GLY A 88 29.74 -4.19 10.01
CA GLY A 88 28.64 -3.43 10.59
C GLY A 88 27.27 -3.64 9.92
N ALA A 89 27.21 -4.23 8.72
CA ALA A 89 25.96 -4.43 8.00
C ALA A 89 25.06 -5.43 8.73
N ARG A 90 23.85 -5.00 9.12
CA ARG A 90 22.82 -5.86 9.72
C ARG A 90 21.69 -6.01 8.72
N LEU A 91 21.45 -7.24 8.28
CA LEU A 91 20.49 -7.57 7.23
C LEU A 91 19.68 -8.78 7.69
N ASP A 92 18.38 -8.73 7.41
CA ASP A 92 17.50 -9.86 7.65
C ASP A 92 17.58 -10.88 6.52
N ASN A 93 17.19 -12.12 6.82
CA ASN A 93 17.05 -13.16 5.80
C ASN A 93 15.69 -13.04 5.10
N ILE A 94 15.66 -12.34 3.96
CA ILE A 94 14.47 -12.19 3.12
C ILE A 94 14.14 -13.45 2.31
N ALA A 95 15.15 -14.24 1.96
CA ALA A 95 14.96 -15.46 1.17
C ALA A 95 14.00 -16.47 1.84
N ARG A 96 13.83 -16.39 3.17
CA ARG A 96 12.86 -17.22 3.90
C ARG A 96 11.42 -16.80 3.65
N GLU A 97 11.16 -15.51 3.44
CA GLU A 97 9.81 -14.96 3.25
C GLU A 97 9.23 -15.50 1.94
N PHE A 98 10.07 -15.62 0.93
CA PHE A 98 9.72 -16.21 -0.37
C PHE A 98 9.52 -17.74 -0.34
N ARG A 99 9.57 -18.39 0.84
CA ARG A 99 9.15 -19.79 1.00
C ARG A 99 7.73 -19.92 1.56
N LYS A 100 7.16 -18.82 2.06
CA LYS A 100 5.79 -18.79 2.61
C LYS A 100 4.74 -18.98 1.50
N PRO A 101 3.58 -19.58 1.81
CA PRO A 101 2.59 -19.95 0.80
C PRO A 101 2.04 -18.76 0.00
N TYR A 102 1.87 -17.60 0.65
CA TYR A 102 1.47 -16.37 0.01
C TYR A 102 2.67 -15.44 -0.06
N ARG A 103 3.04 -15.00 -1.26
CA ARG A 103 4.25 -14.21 -1.50
C ARG A 103 4.19 -13.51 -2.85
N HIS A 104 4.97 -12.45 -3.00
CA HIS A 104 5.32 -11.98 -4.35
C HIS A 104 6.31 -12.98 -4.97
N PRO A 105 5.98 -13.62 -6.10
CA PRO A 105 6.70 -14.79 -6.58
C PRO A 105 7.96 -14.44 -7.41
N VAL A 106 8.93 -13.79 -6.78
CA VAL A 106 10.20 -13.39 -7.43
C VAL A 106 10.98 -14.58 -7.98
N GLU A 107 10.75 -15.78 -7.45
CA GLU A 107 11.45 -16.98 -7.92
C GLU A 107 10.89 -17.60 -9.20
N LYS A 108 9.69 -17.20 -9.63
CA LYS A 108 8.94 -17.88 -10.71
C LYS A 108 9.29 -17.39 -12.10
N SER A 109 9.64 -16.14 -12.23
CA SER A 109 10.00 -15.52 -13.50
C SER A 109 11.51 -15.36 -13.54
N ARG A 110 12.13 -15.59 -14.70
CA ARG A 110 13.56 -15.34 -14.91
C ARG A 110 13.74 -14.76 -16.29
N GLY A 111 14.45 -13.63 -16.37
CA GLY A 111 14.76 -12.98 -17.64
C GLY A 111 13.55 -12.39 -18.38
N VAL A 112 12.44 -12.18 -17.67
CA VAL A 112 11.24 -11.52 -18.22
C VAL A 112 11.30 -10.00 -18.03
N HIS A 113 11.93 -9.55 -16.93
CA HIS A 113 12.08 -8.12 -16.65
C HIS A 113 12.94 -7.42 -17.71
N HIS A 114 12.46 -6.25 -18.14
CA HIS A 114 13.18 -5.38 -19.06
C HIS A 114 13.28 -3.96 -18.47
N PRO A 115 14.48 -3.34 -18.45
CA PRO A 115 14.64 -2.00 -17.86
C PRO A 115 13.79 -0.89 -18.50
N GLN A 116 13.29 -1.11 -19.72
CA GLN A 116 12.44 -0.17 -20.47
C GLN A 116 10.99 -0.65 -20.59
N GLU A 117 10.57 -1.63 -19.78
CA GLU A 117 9.19 -2.05 -19.74
C GLU A 117 8.27 -0.89 -19.33
N ARG A 118 7.02 -0.96 -19.80
CA ARG A 118 6.01 0.05 -19.51
C ARG A 118 5.03 -0.54 -18.51
N LEU A 119 5.02 0.04 -17.32
CA LEU A 119 4.09 -0.31 -16.25
C LEU A 119 3.14 0.87 -15.96
N PRO A 120 1.85 0.61 -15.64
CA PRO A 120 1.20 -0.70 -15.66
C PRO A 120 1.15 -1.35 -17.05
N GLU A 121 1.15 -2.68 -17.11
CA GLU A 121 1.17 -3.40 -18.38
C GLU A 121 -0.02 -2.99 -19.26
N GLU A 122 0.24 -2.64 -20.51
CA GLU A 122 -0.81 -2.27 -21.47
C GLU A 122 -1.27 -3.47 -22.32
N GLN A 123 -0.51 -4.57 -22.29
CA GLN A 123 -0.77 -5.78 -23.07
C GLN A 123 -1.31 -6.90 -22.17
N VAL A 124 -2.47 -7.44 -22.52
CA VAL A 124 -3.16 -8.51 -21.76
C VAL A 124 -2.34 -9.81 -21.66
N ASN A 125 -1.47 -10.07 -22.65
CA ASN A 125 -0.63 -11.25 -22.74
C ASN A 125 0.83 -11.00 -22.33
N ALA A 126 1.14 -9.82 -21.79
CA ALA A 126 2.47 -9.57 -21.22
C ALA A 126 2.73 -10.58 -20.10
N ALA A 127 3.94 -11.16 -20.10
CA ALA A 127 4.34 -12.13 -19.10
C ALA A 127 4.40 -11.45 -17.71
N ARG A 128 3.35 -11.69 -16.91
CA ARG A 128 3.25 -11.13 -15.57
C ARG A 128 4.37 -11.66 -14.69
N HIS A 129 5.11 -10.76 -14.08
CA HIS A 129 6.23 -11.09 -13.22
C HIS A 129 6.37 -10.07 -12.10
N VAL A 130 7.26 -10.38 -11.17
CA VAL A 130 7.76 -9.45 -10.16
C VAL A 130 9.16 -9.93 -9.82
N GLU A 131 10.09 -9.01 -9.70
CA GLU A 131 11.46 -9.25 -9.28
C GLU A 131 11.81 -8.21 -8.18
N CYS A 132 12.95 -8.38 -7.51
CA CYS A 132 13.46 -7.43 -6.51
C CYS A 132 13.57 -6.00 -7.07
N VAL A 133 14.06 -5.83 -8.31
CA VAL A 133 14.27 -4.52 -8.93
C VAL A 133 12.99 -3.83 -9.39
N ASP A 134 11.87 -4.55 -9.45
CA ASP A 134 10.55 -3.98 -9.74
C ASP A 134 10.02 -3.12 -8.59
N CYS A 135 10.57 -3.34 -7.38
CA CYS A 135 10.22 -2.61 -6.16
C CYS A 135 11.38 -1.81 -5.57
N HIS A 136 12.63 -2.25 -5.77
CA HIS A 136 13.82 -1.64 -5.19
C HIS A 136 14.82 -1.20 -6.25
N HIS A 137 15.16 0.09 -6.27
CA HIS A 137 16.20 0.56 -7.18
C HIS A 137 17.59 0.27 -6.58
N PRO A 138 18.37 -0.71 -7.08
CA PRO A 138 19.56 -1.22 -6.38
C PRO A 138 20.67 -0.18 -6.23
N HIS A 139 20.65 0.90 -7.00
CA HIS A 139 21.63 1.98 -6.86
C HIS A 139 21.20 3.16 -5.96
N GLN A 140 19.93 3.25 -5.60
CA GLN A 140 19.37 4.43 -4.91
C GLN A 140 18.63 4.08 -3.62
N VAL A 141 18.20 2.83 -3.46
CA VAL A 141 17.51 2.34 -2.27
C VAL A 141 18.32 2.58 -1.01
N ASP A 142 17.62 2.95 0.05
CA ASP A 142 18.17 3.11 1.39
C ASP A 142 17.24 2.47 2.42
N ARG A 143 17.74 2.23 3.64
CA ARG A 143 17.02 1.53 4.70
C ARG A 143 15.67 2.17 5.02
N ASP A 144 15.64 3.49 5.12
CA ASP A 144 14.43 4.25 5.49
C ASP A 144 13.63 4.74 4.27
N GLN A 145 14.13 4.46 3.06
CA GLN A 145 13.50 4.86 1.80
C GLN A 145 13.54 3.68 0.80
N PRO A 146 12.74 2.63 1.04
CA PRO A 146 12.81 1.37 0.28
C PRO A 146 12.49 1.53 -1.22
N PHE A 147 11.75 2.57 -1.59
CA PHE A 147 11.32 2.83 -2.98
C PHE A 147 12.11 3.96 -3.66
N ARG A 148 13.16 4.48 -3.00
CA ARG A 148 13.95 5.58 -3.55
C ARG A 148 14.56 5.17 -4.90
N GLY A 149 14.39 6.04 -5.90
CA GLY A 149 14.86 5.81 -7.27
C GLY A 149 13.87 5.05 -8.15
N MET A 150 12.78 4.53 -7.58
CA MET A 150 11.69 3.97 -8.37
C MET A 150 10.85 5.08 -9.00
N VAL A 151 10.31 4.76 -10.17
CA VAL A 151 9.49 5.69 -10.96
C VAL A 151 8.04 5.20 -10.97
N GLY A 152 7.12 6.13 -10.78
CA GLY A 152 5.69 5.85 -10.74
C GLY A 152 5.10 5.61 -12.12
N LYS A 153 3.77 5.54 -12.15
CA LYS A 153 2.99 5.48 -13.39
C LYS A 153 3.25 6.70 -14.27
N ARG A 154 3.41 6.45 -15.57
CA ARG A 154 3.54 7.52 -16.56
C ARG A 154 2.19 8.22 -16.80
N VAL A 155 2.18 9.54 -16.72
CA VAL A 155 1.02 10.39 -17.04
C VAL A 155 1.42 11.31 -18.20
N GLY A 156 1.02 10.96 -19.41
CA GLY A 156 1.47 11.63 -20.63
C GLY A 156 2.98 11.50 -20.84
N ASN A 157 3.69 12.63 -20.86
CA ASN A 157 5.16 12.66 -20.96
C ASN A 157 5.87 12.75 -19.60
N PHE A 158 5.12 12.82 -18.51
CA PHE A 158 5.66 12.94 -17.17
C PHE A 158 5.73 11.57 -16.49
N GLN A 159 6.85 11.32 -15.81
CA GLN A 159 7.00 10.20 -14.92
C GLN A 159 7.62 10.73 -13.62
N GLY A 160 6.83 10.71 -12.55
CA GLY A 160 7.25 11.17 -11.23
C GLY A 160 8.01 10.10 -10.47
N ALA A 161 8.74 10.53 -9.44
CA ALA A 161 9.22 9.61 -8.41
C ALA A 161 8.02 9.04 -7.62
N ILE A 162 8.24 7.91 -6.98
CA ILE A 162 7.28 7.32 -6.03
C ILE A 162 7.47 8.01 -4.68
N GLU A 163 6.39 8.63 -4.18
CA GLU A 163 6.33 9.30 -2.88
C GLU A 163 5.51 8.49 -1.87
N ASN A 164 4.53 7.72 -2.34
CA ASN A 164 3.66 6.89 -1.51
C ASN A 164 3.74 5.42 -1.94
N GLU A 165 3.67 4.49 -0.98
CA GLU A 165 3.74 3.04 -1.26
C GLU A 165 2.72 2.58 -2.30
N TYR A 166 1.48 3.08 -2.25
CA TYR A 166 0.43 2.66 -3.18
C TYR A 166 0.80 2.95 -4.65
N GLU A 167 1.61 3.98 -4.94
CA GLU A 167 2.01 4.34 -6.30
C GLU A 167 2.92 3.26 -6.90
N LEU A 168 3.71 2.59 -6.06
CA LEU A 168 4.47 1.41 -6.47
C LEU A 168 3.53 0.23 -6.73
N CYS A 169 2.65 -0.07 -5.78
CA CYS A 169 1.73 -1.20 -5.88
C CYS A 169 0.83 -1.09 -7.12
N TYR A 170 0.40 0.12 -7.47
CA TYR A 170 -0.44 0.41 -8.62
C TYR A 170 0.23 0.16 -9.97
N ARG A 171 1.56 0.03 -10.02
CA ARG A 171 2.25 -0.43 -11.23
C ARG A 171 1.76 -1.81 -11.67
N CYS A 172 1.33 -2.67 -10.74
CA CYS A 172 0.92 -4.05 -11.07
C CYS A 172 -0.49 -4.41 -10.61
N HIS A 173 -1.01 -3.76 -9.55
CA HIS A 173 -2.28 -4.11 -8.89
C HIS A 173 -3.43 -3.12 -9.18
N ALA A 174 -3.22 -2.12 -10.06
CA ALA A 174 -4.25 -1.15 -10.43
C ALA A 174 -4.80 -1.35 -11.85
N GLU A 175 -4.35 -0.59 -12.85
CA GLU A 175 -4.89 -0.65 -14.22
C GLU A 175 -4.16 -1.61 -15.16
N SER A 176 -3.30 -2.48 -14.64
CA SER A 176 -2.57 -3.43 -15.47
C SER A 176 -3.54 -4.28 -16.32
N ALA A 177 -3.26 -4.38 -17.62
CA ALA A 177 -4.08 -5.13 -18.56
C ALA A 177 -4.01 -6.65 -18.33
N ASN A 178 -2.99 -7.13 -17.60
CA ASN A 178 -2.78 -8.55 -17.31
C ASN A 178 -3.11 -8.93 -15.85
N LEU A 179 -4.00 -8.17 -15.18
CA LEU A 179 -4.45 -8.51 -13.82
C LEU A 179 -4.93 -9.97 -13.75
N PRO A 180 -4.61 -10.70 -12.66
CA PRO A 180 -5.11 -12.06 -12.48
C PRO A 180 -6.64 -12.11 -12.47
N ILE A 181 -7.20 -13.21 -12.97
CA ILE A 181 -8.65 -13.46 -12.95
C ILE A 181 -9.17 -13.31 -11.51
N GLY A 182 -10.30 -12.63 -11.35
CA GLY A 182 -10.91 -12.34 -10.04
C GLY A 182 -10.27 -11.16 -9.29
N SER A 183 -9.17 -10.60 -9.78
CA SER A 183 -8.61 -9.36 -9.23
C SER A 183 -9.36 -8.14 -9.76
N THR A 184 -9.43 -7.11 -8.93
CA THR A 184 -10.01 -5.81 -9.28
C THR A 184 -8.92 -4.73 -9.29
N ASN A 185 -9.20 -3.61 -9.93
CA ASN A 185 -8.31 -2.46 -9.96
C ASN A 185 -8.27 -1.79 -8.58
N LYS A 186 -7.17 -1.95 -7.83
CA LYS A 186 -7.05 -1.41 -6.46
C LYS A 186 -7.12 0.12 -6.42
N HIS A 187 -6.54 0.82 -7.39
CA HIS A 187 -6.70 2.28 -7.49
C HIS A 187 -8.18 2.66 -7.58
N ALA A 188 -8.98 1.96 -8.39
CA ALA A 188 -10.41 2.25 -8.48
C ALA A 188 -11.17 2.07 -7.16
N GLU A 189 -10.73 1.16 -6.28
CA GLU A 189 -11.35 0.91 -4.98
C GLU A 189 -10.96 1.95 -3.93
N PHE A 190 -9.72 2.47 -3.97
CA PHE A 190 -9.22 3.47 -3.03
C PHE A 190 -9.43 4.94 -3.46
N LYS A 191 -10.00 5.16 -4.66
CA LYS A 191 -10.26 6.52 -5.18
C LYS A 191 -10.93 7.40 -4.13
N GLN A 192 -10.36 8.59 -3.92
CA GLN A 192 -10.88 9.59 -2.98
C GLN A 192 -12.30 10.08 -3.33
N THR A 193 -12.71 9.89 -4.59
CA THR A 193 -14.06 10.22 -5.06
C THR A 193 -15.10 9.16 -4.72
N ASN A 194 -14.70 7.97 -4.27
CA ASN A 194 -15.60 6.91 -3.83
C ASN A 194 -16.42 7.37 -2.61
N ARG A 195 -17.55 6.69 -2.37
CA ARG A 195 -18.44 6.99 -1.24
C ARG A 195 -17.82 6.61 0.10
N SER A 196 -16.99 5.58 0.09
CA SER A 196 -16.15 5.19 1.22
C SER A 196 -14.90 4.45 0.75
N TYR A 197 -13.81 4.55 1.52
CA TYR A 197 -12.54 3.86 1.28
C TYR A 197 -11.72 3.85 2.57
N HIS A 198 -10.86 2.85 2.72
CA HIS A 198 -9.79 2.91 3.72
C HIS A 198 -8.72 3.92 3.30
N PRO A 199 -8.15 4.69 4.25
CA PRO A 199 -7.40 5.91 3.96
C PRO A 199 -5.97 5.65 3.47
N VAL A 200 -5.83 5.04 2.29
CA VAL A 200 -4.53 4.78 1.65
C VAL A 200 -4.05 6.01 0.85
N GLU A 201 -4.91 6.55 -0.02
CA GLU A 201 -4.56 7.70 -0.88
C GLU A 201 -4.75 9.05 -0.18
N ALA A 202 -5.68 9.14 0.77
CA ALA A 202 -5.98 10.33 1.55
C ALA A 202 -6.73 9.96 2.83
N GLU A 203 -6.97 10.94 3.70
CA GLU A 203 -7.83 10.76 4.87
C GLU A 203 -9.23 10.24 4.47
N GLY A 204 -9.83 9.42 5.34
CA GLY A 204 -11.10 8.78 5.07
C GLY A 204 -12.26 9.77 4.96
N ARG A 205 -13.32 9.43 4.24
CA ARG A 205 -14.48 10.36 4.10
C ARG A 205 -15.33 10.47 5.35
N ASN A 206 -15.42 9.39 6.12
CA ASN A 206 -16.23 9.36 7.32
C ASN A 206 -15.53 10.17 8.42
N LEU A 207 -16.27 11.06 9.07
CA LEU A 207 -15.77 11.92 10.15
C LEU A 207 -15.94 11.29 11.53
N TYR A 208 -16.67 10.17 11.63
CA TYR A 208 -16.96 9.46 12.87
C TYR A 208 -16.92 7.95 12.62
N VAL A 209 -15.92 7.31 13.19
CA VAL A 209 -15.62 5.87 13.14
C VAL A 209 -15.33 5.44 14.58
N ILE A 210 -16.41 5.26 15.35
CA ILE A 210 -16.36 5.04 16.82
C ILE A 210 -15.45 3.89 17.27
N SER A 211 -15.26 2.90 16.41
CA SER A 211 -14.41 1.75 16.70
C SER A 211 -12.92 2.02 16.55
N LEU A 212 -12.44 3.17 16.06
CA LEU A 212 -10.98 3.34 15.86
C LEU A 212 -10.23 3.28 17.20
N LEU A 213 -9.18 2.46 17.24
CA LEU A 213 -8.25 2.39 18.38
C LEU A 213 -7.22 3.52 18.27
N PRO A 214 -6.79 4.15 19.38
CA PRO A 214 -5.63 5.04 19.35
C PRO A 214 -4.38 4.31 18.80
N PRO A 215 -3.52 4.98 18.01
CA PRO A 215 -3.55 6.39 17.63
C PRO A 215 -4.34 6.69 16.34
N TYR A 216 -5.12 5.74 15.82
CA TYR A 216 -5.88 5.92 14.58
C TYR A 216 -7.02 6.91 14.80
N ASN A 217 -7.14 7.88 13.89
CA ASN A 217 -8.16 8.92 13.93
C ASN A 217 -8.60 9.27 12.51
N GLU A 218 -9.80 9.81 12.34
CA GLU A 218 -10.34 10.18 11.03
C GLU A 218 -9.64 11.40 10.45
N ARG A 219 -9.23 12.33 11.30
CA ARG A 219 -8.60 13.61 10.94
C ARG A 219 -7.37 13.88 11.79
N LYS A 220 -6.43 14.63 11.22
CA LYS A 220 -5.15 14.95 11.87
C LYS A 220 -5.35 16.17 12.76
N GLU A 221 -5.96 15.98 13.92
CA GLU A 221 -6.25 17.08 14.85
C GLU A 221 -5.11 17.27 15.86
N ASN A 222 -4.45 16.18 16.26
CA ASN A 222 -3.39 16.17 17.25
C ASN A 222 -2.07 15.62 16.70
N PRO A 223 -0.92 16.04 17.29
CA PRO A 223 0.35 15.38 17.06
C PRO A 223 0.26 13.89 17.46
N GLY A 224 0.60 13.00 16.53
CA GLY A 224 0.55 11.55 16.74
C GLY A 224 -0.64 10.85 16.08
N ASP A 225 -1.69 11.56 15.67
CA ASP A 225 -2.85 10.96 15.02
C ASP A 225 -2.46 10.24 13.72
N VAL A 226 -2.92 9.01 13.54
CA VAL A 226 -2.68 8.23 12.31
C VAL A 226 -3.97 8.24 11.48
N THR A 227 -3.97 9.02 10.41
CA THR A 227 -5.16 9.26 9.57
C THR A 227 -5.09 8.62 8.20
N ARG A 228 -3.91 8.10 7.86
CA ARG A 228 -3.63 7.35 6.65
C ARG A 228 -2.92 6.06 7.00
N MET A 229 -3.13 5.05 6.17
CA MET A 229 -2.47 3.75 6.23
C MET A 229 -1.74 3.48 4.93
N THR A 230 -0.82 2.52 4.93
CA THR A 230 -0.15 2.06 3.73
C THR A 230 -0.65 0.67 3.33
N CYS A 231 -0.33 0.22 2.12
CA CYS A 231 -0.67 -1.13 1.69
C CYS A 231 -0.06 -2.18 2.63
N SER A 232 1.17 -1.94 3.10
CA SER A 232 1.89 -2.79 4.05
C SER A 232 1.44 -2.73 5.49
N ASP A 233 0.47 -1.88 5.83
CA ASP A 233 -0.27 -2.04 7.08
C ASP A 233 -1.14 -3.30 7.05
N CYS A 234 -1.63 -3.71 5.89
CA CYS A 234 -2.43 -4.93 5.72
C CYS A 234 -1.65 -6.06 5.08
N HIS A 235 -0.85 -5.77 4.04
CA HIS A 235 -0.17 -6.74 3.19
C HIS A 235 1.34 -6.78 3.45
N GLY A 236 1.83 -7.81 4.13
CA GLY A 236 3.24 -7.92 4.49
C GLY A 236 3.54 -9.15 5.32
N SER A 237 4.76 -9.18 5.88
CA SER A 237 5.19 -10.24 6.79
C SER A 237 4.23 -10.41 7.97
N ASP A 238 3.80 -11.66 8.18
CA ASP A 238 3.09 -12.11 9.39
C ASP A 238 4.02 -12.30 10.60
N ASP A 239 5.33 -12.24 10.40
CA ASP A 239 6.33 -12.23 11.46
C ASP A 239 6.70 -10.77 11.78
N ALA A 240 6.31 -10.30 12.96
CA ALA A 240 6.61 -8.94 13.44
C ALA A 240 8.11 -8.68 13.67
N SER A 241 8.90 -9.74 13.87
CA SER A 241 10.36 -9.69 13.95
C SER A 241 11.03 -9.95 12.60
N GLY A 242 10.23 -10.22 11.57
CA GLY A 242 10.69 -10.53 10.24
C GLY A 242 10.94 -9.30 9.37
N PRO A 243 11.53 -9.52 8.19
CA PRO A 243 11.70 -8.48 7.20
C PRO A 243 10.37 -7.81 6.89
N GLN A 244 10.37 -6.48 6.95
CA GLN A 244 9.18 -5.70 6.64
C GLN A 244 8.94 -5.67 5.12
N GLY A 245 7.70 -5.34 4.73
CA GLY A 245 7.30 -5.23 3.32
C GLY A 245 6.59 -6.48 2.77
N PRO A 246 6.05 -6.38 1.55
CA PRO A 246 5.16 -7.36 0.95
C PRO A 246 5.90 -8.56 0.34
N HIS A 247 6.80 -9.20 1.08
CA HIS A 247 7.60 -10.32 0.57
C HIS A 247 6.84 -11.65 0.66
N GLY A 248 6.42 -12.03 1.86
CA GLY A 248 5.71 -13.30 2.12
C GLY A 248 4.92 -13.29 3.41
N SER A 249 3.85 -14.08 3.45
CA SER A 249 3.00 -14.32 4.61
C SER A 249 2.43 -15.74 4.63
N ASN A 250 2.16 -16.26 5.83
CA ASN A 250 1.38 -17.48 6.02
C ASN A 250 -0.13 -17.26 5.84
N TYR A 251 -0.62 -16.01 5.85
CA TYR A 251 -2.03 -15.68 5.66
C TYR A 251 -2.36 -15.35 4.21
N ALA A 252 -3.53 -15.83 3.76
CA ALA A 252 -4.01 -15.63 2.39
C ALA A 252 -4.06 -14.15 2.00
N GLY A 253 -3.76 -13.85 0.73
CA GLY A 253 -3.71 -12.46 0.26
C GLY A 253 -2.50 -11.67 0.76
N LEU A 254 -1.45 -12.37 1.23
CA LEU A 254 -0.23 -11.75 1.77
C LEU A 254 -0.50 -10.92 3.04
N LEU A 255 -1.49 -11.29 3.84
CA LEU A 255 -1.94 -10.47 4.96
C LEU A 255 -0.99 -10.60 6.16
N ARG A 256 -0.81 -9.53 6.93
CA ARG A 256 0.05 -9.54 8.13
C ARG A 256 -0.57 -10.30 9.31
N LEU A 257 -1.89 -10.38 9.33
CA LEU A 257 -2.68 -10.97 10.40
C LEU A 257 -3.83 -11.76 9.79
N ASN A 258 -4.42 -12.65 10.57
CA ASN A 258 -5.51 -13.48 10.09
C ASN A 258 -6.76 -12.65 9.75
N TYR A 259 -7.40 -12.98 8.63
CA TYR A 259 -8.68 -12.45 8.21
C TYR A 259 -9.48 -13.55 7.51
N ASP A 260 -10.45 -14.11 8.22
CA ASP A 260 -11.32 -15.15 7.68
C ASP A 260 -12.46 -14.53 6.87
N THR A 261 -12.39 -14.71 5.55
CA THR A 261 -13.42 -14.23 4.62
C THR A 261 -14.54 -15.23 4.40
N SER A 262 -14.46 -16.42 5.02
CA SER A 262 -15.45 -17.48 4.87
C SER A 262 -16.73 -17.12 5.61
N ASP A 263 -17.86 -17.40 4.98
CA ASP A 263 -19.17 -17.18 5.57
C ASP A 263 -19.55 -18.29 6.56
N GLU A 264 -20.55 -18.03 7.42
CA GLU A 264 -21.06 -18.95 8.46
C GLU A 264 -19.97 -19.48 9.40
N ARG A 265 -18.97 -18.65 9.70
CA ARG A 265 -17.89 -18.96 10.66
C ARG A 265 -18.09 -18.23 11.98
N PRO A 266 -17.76 -18.86 13.13
CA PRO A 266 -17.78 -18.18 14.41
C PRO A 266 -16.81 -16.99 14.44
N GLU A 267 -17.29 -15.84 14.89
CA GLU A 267 -16.43 -14.70 15.17
C GLU A 267 -15.45 -15.01 16.31
N SER A 268 -14.19 -14.58 16.15
CA SER A 268 -13.22 -14.55 17.23
C SER A 268 -12.20 -13.42 17.00
N ARG A 269 -11.45 -13.07 18.06
CA ARG A 269 -10.32 -12.14 17.94
C ARG A 269 -9.31 -12.58 16.86
N TYR A 270 -9.08 -13.88 16.73
CA TYR A 270 -8.18 -14.42 15.71
C TYR A 270 -8.79 -14.36 14.31
N ALA A 271 -10.08 -14.67 14.15
CA ALA A 271 -10.73 -14.68 12.84
C ALA A 271 -10.65 -13.32 12.12
N TYR A 272 -10.76 -12.22 12.86
CA TYR A 272 -10.71 -10.85 12.32
C TYR A 272 -9.57 -10.03 12.90
N GLU A 273 -8.46 -10.68 13.24
CA GLU A 273 -7.30 -10.05 13.89
C GLU A 273 -6.78 -8.85 13.09
N LEU A 274 -6.77 -8.96 11.76
CA LEU A 274 -6.38 -7.87 10.87
C LEU A 274 -7.22 -6.61 11.08
N CYS A 275 -8.55 -6.75 11.12
CA CYS A 275 -9.47 -5.64 11.33
C CYS A 275 -9.31 -5.08 12.76
N TYR A 276 -9.16 -5.97 13.74
CA TYR A 276 -9.05 -5.60 15.14
C TYR A 276 -7.72 -4.93 15.52
N ARG A 277 -6.76 -4.86 14.60
CA ARG A 277 -5.55 -4.05 14.77
C ARG A 277 -5.87 -2.56 14.83
N CYS A 278 -6.86 -2.11 14.07
CA CYS A 278 -7.24 -0.69 13.98
C CYS A 278 -8.62 -0.42 14.57
N HIS A 279 -9.47 -1.45 14.66
CA HIS A 279 -10.83 -1.33 15.17
C HIS A 279 -11.03 -2.08 16.49
N ASP A 280 -11.67 -1.43 17.47
CA ASP A 280 -12.05 -2.02 18.73
C ASP A 280 -13.16 -3.04 18.53
N ARG A 281 -12.80 -4.30 18.76
CA ARG A 281 -13.73 -5.43 18.79
C ARG A 281 -14.91 -5.20 19.75
N THR A 282 -14.68 -4.54 20.89
CA THR A 282 -15.73 -4.33 21.90
C THR A 282 -16.77 -3.36 21.38
N SER A 283 -16.35 -2.22 20.82
CA SER A 283 -17.24 -1.26 20.15
C SER A 283 -18.07 -1.92 19.03
N ILE A 284 -17.41 -2.70 18.16
CA ILE A 284 -18.06 -3.42 17.04
C ILE A 284 -19.16 -4.36 17.54
N LEU A 285 -18.83 -5.21 18.53
CA LEU A 285 -19.74 -6.25 19.02
C LEU A 285 -20.73 -5.77 20.08
N SER A 286 -20.63 -4.50 20.49
CA SER A 286 -21.63 -3.82 21.33
C SER A 286 -22.65 -3.05 20.50
N ASN A 287 -22.62 -3.18 19.17
CA ASN A 287 -23.51 -2.51 18.22
C ASN A 287 -23.39 -0.98 18.23
N GLU A 288 -22.24 -0.43 18.64
CA GLU A 288 -22.09 1.02 18.79
C GLU A 288 -22.11 1.78 17.45
N SER A 289 -21.67 1.11 16.37
CA SER A 289 -21.61 1.66 15.01
C SER A 289 -22.83 1.34 14.15
N PHE A 290 -23.55 0.25 14.46
CA PHE A 290 -24.68 -0.25 13.69
C PHE A 290 -25.54 -1.19 14.55
N PRO A 291 -26.86 -0.97 14.65
CA PRO A 291 -27.73 -1.86 15.41
C PRO A 291 -27.74 -3.30 14.90
N TYR A 292 -27.75 -4.26 15.83
CA TYR A 292 -27.67 -5.70 15.54
C TYR A 292 -26.40 -6.15 14.79
N HIS A 293 -25.34 -5.35 14.74
CA HIS A 293 -24.07 -5.75 14.11
C HIS A 293 -23.51 -7.05 14.67
N ALA A 294 -23.54 -7.22 16.00
CA ALA A 294 -23.11 -8.44 16.67
C ALA A 294 -23.97 -9.65 16.29
N LEU A 295 -25.27 -9.46 16.00
CA LEU A 295 -26.14 -10.53 15.53
C LEU A 295 -25.70 -10.99 14.14
N HIS A 296 -25.41 -10.07 13.21
CA HIS A 296 -24.92 -10.46 11.89
C HIS A 296 -23.56 -11.16 11.95
N ILE A 297 -22.62 -10.64 12.75
CA ILE A 297 -21.25 -11.18 12.82
C ILE A 297 -21.19 -12.51 13.58
N ARG A 298 -21.90 -12.64 14.71
CA ARG A 298 -21.87 -13.86 15.54
C ARG A 298 -22.92 -14.89 15.12
N GLY A 299 -24.05 -14.43 14.58
CA GLY A 299 -25.18 -15.24 14.16
C GLY A 299 -25.79 -16.10 15.26
N ASN A 300 -26.61 -17.05 14.83
CA ASN A 300 -27.22 -18.09 15.67
C ASN A 300 -27.51 -19.33 14.81
N PRO A 301 -26.60 -20.33 14.73
CA PRO A 301 -25.42 -20.54 15.56
C PRO A 301 -24.12 -19.89 15.03
N ALA A 302 -24.06 -19.47 13.77
CA ALA A 302 -22.89 -18.85 13.15
C ALA A 302 -23.31 -17.64 12.31
N GLY A 303 -22.48 -16.61 12.28
CA GLY A 303 -22.75 -15.35 11.58
C GLY A 303 -21.96 -15.21 10.29
N THR A 304 -22.07 -14.02 9.69
CA THR A 304 -21.43 -13.70 8.42
C THR A 304 -20.08 -13.02 8.61
N SER A 305 -19.17 -13.21 7.65
CA SER A 305 -17.88 -12.53 7.65
C SER A 305 -18.04 -11.03 7.46
N CYS A 306 -17.12 -10.24 8.02
CA CYS A 306 -16.98 -8.82 7.68
C CYS A 306 -16.91 -8.62 6.15
N HIS A 307 -16.27 -9.56 5.44
CA HIS A 307 -16.12 -9.54 3.98
C HIS A 307 -17.46 -9.60 3.23
N THR A 308 -18.48 -10.22 3.83
CA THR A 308 -19.78 -10.38 3.17
C THR A 308 -20.50 -9.05 2.98
N CYS A 309 -20.28 -8.09 3.87
CA CYS A 309 -20.89 -6.77 3.81
C CYS A 309 -19.90 -5.68 3.43
N HIS A 310 -18.63 -5.81 3.81
CA HIS A 310 -17.61 -4.77 3.68
C HIS A 310 -16.48 -5.17 2.72
N ASP A 311 -16.12 -4.24 1.85
CA ASP A 311 -14.88 -4.27 1.08
C ASP A 311 -13.76 -3.64 1.90
N ALA A 312 -12.66 -4.37 2.10
CA ALA A 312 -11.53 -3.88 2.90
C ALA A 312 -10.76 -2.74 2.23
N HIS A 313 -11.07 -2.36 0.98
CA HIS A 313 -10.46 -1.25 0.28
C HIS A 313 -11.44 -0.08 0.14
N GLY A 314 -12.60 -0.30 -0.46
CA GLY A 314 -13.57 0.77 -0.66
C GLY A 314 -14.80 0.44 -1.50
N SER A 315 -15.74 1.38 -1.50
CA SER A 315 -17.00 1.29 -2.21
C SER A 315 -17.31 2.59 -2.94
N SER A 316 -17.46 2.49 -4.27
CA SER A 316 -17.92 3.60 -5.11
C SER A 316 -19.41 3.92 -4.89
N LYS A 317 -20.19 2.96 -4.39
CA LYS A 317 -21.66 3.05 -4.32
C LYS A 317 -22.18 3.42 -2.94
N TYR A 318 -21.61 2.85 -1.88
CA TYR A 318 -22.15 2.99 -0.53
C TYR A 318 -21.14 3.58 0.46
N GLN A 319 -21.67 4.19 1.53
CA GLN A 319 -20.87 4.60 2.68
C GLN A 319 -20.44 3.37 3.49
N TYR A 320 -19.54 3.58 4.46
CA TYR A 320 -19.12 2.58 5.45
C TYR A 320 -18.51 1.30 4.86
N LEU A 321 -17.83 1.42 3.72
CA LEU A 321 -17.18 0.33 3.01
C LEU A 321 -18.14 -0.76 2.51
N ILE A 322 -19.44 -0.48 2.47
CA ILE A 322 -20.43 -1.50 2.12
C ILE A 322 -20.30 -1.87 0.64
N ARG A 323 -20.09 -3.16 0.39
CA ARG A 323 -20.10 -3.83 -0.91
C ARG A 323 -20.42 -5.29 -0.66
N PHE A 324 -21.64 -5.69 -0.98
CA PHE A 324 -22.13 -7.03 -0.67
C PHE A 324 -21.40 -8.09 -1.48
N ASN A 325 -21.01 -9.18 -0.83
CA ASN A 325 -20.58 -10.40 -1.50
C ASN A 325 -21.80 -11.10 -2.09
N GLU A 326 -21.93 -11.05 -3.42
CA GLU A 326 -23.06 -11.62 -4.14
C GLU A 326 -23.09 -13.16 -4.17
N GLU A 327 -22.05 -13.84 -3.65
CA GLU A 327 -22.08 -15.28 -3.39
C GLU A 327 -22.97 -15.64 -2.19
N VAL A 328 -23.18 -14.70 -1.26
CA VAL A 328 -23.96 -14.89 -0.03
C VAL A 328 -25.23 -14.03 -0.03
N VAL A 329 -25.10 -12.78 -0.50
CA VAL A 329 -26.17 -11.80 -0.48
C VAL A 329 -26.84 -11.74 -1.86
N SER A 330 -28.17 -11.84 -1.89
CA SER A 330 -28.94 -11.80 -3.13
C SER A 330 -29.97 -10.65 -3.13
N PRO A 331 -30.52 -10.26 -4.29
CA PRO A 331 -31.59 -9.28 -4.33
C PRO A 331 -32.87 -9.76 -3.63
N THR A 332 -33.68 -8.82 -3.12
CA THR A 332 -35.04 -9.08 -2.63
C THR A 332 -35.94 -9.68 -3.71
N ALA A 333 -37.15 -10.14 -3.34
CA ALA A 333 -38.15 -10.60 -4.32
C ALA A 333 -38.50 -9.55 -5.39
N ASP A 334 -38.41 -8.26 -5.03
CA ASP A 334 -38.60 -7.11 -5.94
C ASP A 334 -37.33 -6.73 -6.73
N GLY A 335 -36.28 -7.55 -6.67
CA GLY A 335 -35.02 -7.36 -7.39
C GLY A 335 -34.14 -6.23 -6.83
N LYS A 336 -34.26 -5.88 -5.55
CA LYS A 336 -33.45 -4.83 -4.92
C LYS A 336 -32.26 -5.43 -4.19
N LEU A 337 -31.07 -4.87 -4.45
CA LEU A 337 -29.85 -5.12 -3.67
C LEU A 337 -29.22 -3.76 -3.33
N GLU A 338 -29.56 -3.24 -2.15
CA GLU A 338 -29.25 -1.86 -1.78
C GLU A 338 -29.04 -1.64 -0.28
N PHE A 339 -28.07 -0.80 0.06
CA PHE A 339 -27.96 -0.16 1.36
C PHE A 339 -28.30 1.33 1.26
N LYS A 340 -29.18 1.80 2.15
CA LYS A 340 -29.57 3.21 2.26
C LYS A 340 -29.14 3.74 3.61
N ALA A 341 -28.06 4.51 3.64
CA ALA A 341 -27.65 5.24 4.83
C ALA A 341 -28.70 6.30 5.20
N THR A 342 -29.07 6.39 6.47
CA THR A 342 -29.94 7.46 6.99
C THR A 342 -29.15 8.36 7.92
N GLY A 343 -28.92 9.59 7.47
CA GLY A 343 -28.17 10.65 8.17
C GLY A 343 -26.64 10.48 8.11
N ILE A 344 -25.91 11.58 8.31
CA ILE A 344 -24.45 11.65 8.08
C ILE A 344 -23.65 11.18 9.32
N GLY A 345 -24.28 11.18 10.51
CA GLY A 345 -23.63 10.77 11.78
C GLY A 345 -24.50 9.87 12.66
N THR A 346 -25.65 9.41 12.17
CA THR A 346 -26.68 8.76 12.98
C THR A 346 -26.56 7.25 13.10
N ARG A 347 -25.58 6.61 12.45
CA ARG A 347 -25.29 5.17 12.67
C ARG A 347 -26.49 4.27 12.35
N HIS A 348 -27.32 4.75 11.42
CA HIS A 348 -28.55 4.11 11.00
C HIS A 348 -28.56 3.94 9.48
N GLY A 349 -29.24 2.90 9.03
CA GLY A 349 -29.44 2.64 7.63
C GLY A 349 -30.50 1.59 7.41
N SER A 350 -30.83 1.33 6.16
CA SER A 350 -31.71 0.21 5.83
C SER A 350 -31.12 -0.62 4.70
N CYS A 351 -31.36 -1.92 4.79
CA CYS A 351 -30.95 -2.88 3.78
C CYS A 351 -32.19 -3.34 3.00
N LEU A 352 -32.03 -3.40 1.67
CA LEU A 352 -32.92 -4.05 0.73
C LEU A 352 -32.15 -5.20 0.08
N LEU A 353 -32.22 -6.39 0.67
CA LEU A 353 -31.46 -7.57 0.24
C LEU A 353 -32.04 -8.85 0.87
N ASN A 354 -31.66 -10.00 0.32
CA ASN A 354 -31.82 -11.32 0.92
C ASN A 354 -30.46 -11.82 1.42
N CYS A 355 -30.39 -12.26 2.67
CA CYS A 355 -29.17 -12.85 3.26
C CYS A 355 -29.57 -13.98 4.22
N HIS A 356 -28.96 -15.16 4.07
CA HIS A 356 -29.23 -16.31 4.96
C HIS A 356 -30.72 -16.68 5.09
N GLY A 357 -31.46 -16.57 3.99
CA GLY A 357 -32.90 -16.85 3.95
C GLY A 357 -33.78 -15.80 4.64
N VAL A 358 -33.20 -14.70 5.10
CA VAL A 358 -33.92 -13.56 5.68
C VAL A 358 -34.03 -12.44 4.63
N GLU A 359 -35.25 -11.99 4.38
CA GLU A 359 -35.52 -10.87 3.47
C GLU A 359 -35.56 -9.54 4.23
N HIS A 360 -34.68 -8.63 3.85
CA HIS A 360 -34.65 -7.24 4.30
C HIS A 360 -35.35 -6.38 3.24
N ASN A 361 -36.57 -5.89 3.47
CA ASN A 361 -37.31 -5.12 2.45
C ASN A 361 -38.28 -4.02 2.99
N PRO A 362 -37.78 -2.80 3.26
CA PRO A 362 -36.48 -2.53 3.86
C PRO A 362 -36.52 -2.87 5.36
N MET A 363 -35.45 -3.50 5.88
CA MET A 363 -35.24 -3.54 7.33
C MET A 363 -34.33 -2.38 7.75
N SER A 364 -34.74 -1.66 8.79
CA SER A 364 -34.00 -0.54 9.35
C SER A 364 -33.13 -0.98 10.53
N TYR A 365 -31.95 -0.38 10.61
CA TYR A 365 -30.93 -0.58 11.61
C TYR A 365 -30.56 0.79 12.16
#